data_AF-A0A419SFK4-F1
#
_entry.id   AF-A0A419SFK4-F1
#
_cell.length_a   1.000
_cell.length_b   1.000
_cell.length_c   1.000
_cell.angle_alpha   90.00
_cell.angle_beta   90.00
_cell.angle_gamma   90.00
#
_symmetry.space_group_name_H-M   'P 1'
#
loop_
_entity.id
_entity.type
_entity.pdbx_description
1 polymer ?
#
loop_
_entity_poly.entity_id
_entity_poly.type
_entity_poly.pdbx_seq_one_letter_code
_entity_poly.pdbx_strand_id
1 'polypeptide(L)' 'MEGGPDERDPEAGYAHYALQKLRIRPREFFEMDRKEKAFVIASIGIRVKKEDREARRVNRKRR' A
#
# COMPACT_ATOMS: atom_id res chain seq x y z
N MET A 1 13.62 26.07 2.58
CA MET A 1 12.34 25.37 2.86
C MET A 1 12.48 24.01 2.20
N GLU A 2 13.27 23.15 2.81
CA GLU A 2 12.88 22.11 3.78
C GLU A 2 12.44 20.85 3.04
N GLY A 3 13.32 19.85 3.05
CA GLY A 3 13.13 18.52 2.52
C GLY A 3 14.19 17.65 3.18
N GLY A 4 13.96 17.36 4.47
CA GLY A 4 14.86 16.54 5.28
C GLY A 4 14.84 15.07 4.82
N PRO A 5 15.91 14.29 5.06
CA PRO A 5 16.15 13.00 4.41
C PRO A 5 15.30 11.80 4.92
N ASP A 6 14.14 12.03 5.55
CA ASP A 6 13.33 10.97 6.16
C ASP A 6 11.86 10.93 5.70
N GLU A 7 11.50 11.63 4.63
CA GLU A 7 10.15 11.55 4.07
C GLU A 7 10.09 10.45 3.01
N ARG A 8 10.18 9.17 3.43
CA ARG A 8 9.58 8.10 2.60
C ARG A 8 8.09 8.35 2.63
N ASP A 9 7.58 9.15 1.69
CA ASP A 9 6.15 9.39 1.52
C ASP A 9 5.40 8.06 1.64
N PRO A 10 4.70 7.81 2.76
CA PRO A 10 4.01 6.54 2.94
C PRO A 10 2.96 6.37 1.82
N GLU A 11 2.43 7.48 1.32
CA GLU A 11 1.56 7.56 0.16
C GLU A 11 2.20 7.04 -1.13
N ALA A 12 3.50 7.23 -1.36
CA ALA A 12 4.19 6.71 -2.54
C ALA A 12 4.25 5.17 -2.54
N GLY A 13 4.46 4.57 -1.36
CA GLY A 13 4.39 3.12 -1.18
C GLY A 13 3.00 2.54 -1.46
N TYR A 14 1.96 3.21 -0.97
CA TYR A 14 0.57 2.81 -1.23
C TYR A 14 0.18 3.00 -2.70
N ALA A 15 0.59 4.10 -3.33
CA ALA A 15 0.34 4.36 -4.76
C ALA A 15 1.01 3.31 -5.65
N HIS A 16 2.24 2.89 -5.31
CA HIS A 16 2.94 1.82 -6.02
C HIS A 16 2.21 0.47 -5.91
N TYR A 17 1.76 0.11 -4.70
CA TYR A 17 0.98 -1.12 -4.49
C TYR A 17 -0.38 -1.07 -5.18
N ALA A 18 -1.05 0.08 -5.16
CA ALA A 18 -2.32 0.30 -5.85
C ALA A 18 -2.18 0.15 -7.37
N LEU A 19 -1.11 0.67 -7.96
CA LEU A 19 -0.82 0.50 -9.38
C LEU A 19 -0.58 -0.99 -9.73
N GLN A 20 0.25 -1.68 -8.95
CA GLN A 20 0.66 -3.04 -9.27
C GLN A 20 -0.44 -4.09 -9.00
N LYS A 21 -1.22 -3.92 -7.92
CA LYS A 21 -2.17 -4.93 -7.44
C LYS A 21 -3.64 -4.55 -7.65
N LEU A 22 -3.97 -3.26 -7.63
CA LEU A 22 -5.34 -2.76 -7.82
C LEU A 22 -5.57 -2.19 -9.22
N ARG A 23 -4.52 -2.04 -10.05
CA ARG A 23 -4.54 -1.38 -11.38
C ARG A 23 -5.11 0.05 -11.34
N ILE A 24 -5.01 0.71 -10.18
CA ILE A 24 -5.41 2.12 -10.03
C ILE A 24 -4.26 2.97 -10.54
N ARG A 25 -4.52 3.89 -11.48
CA ARG A 25 -3.47 4.79 -11.96
C ARG A 25 -3.07 5.74 -10.82
N PRO A 26 -1.78 6.09 -10.66
CA PRO A 26 -1.36 6.99 -9.59
C PRO A 26 -2.11 8.32 -9.64
N ARG A 27 -2.34 8.86 -10.85
CA ARG A 27 -3.13 10.07 -11.07
C ARG A 27 -4.55 9.96 -10.49
N GLU A 28 -5.23 8.84 -10.73
CA GLU A 28 -6.58 8.59 -10.20
C GLU A 28 -6.57 8.50 -8.67
N PHE A 29 -5.55 7.86 -8.08
CA PHE A 29 -5.36 7.83 -6.63
C PHE A 29 -5.08 9.21 -6.01
N PHE A 30 -4.39 10.10 -6.72
CA PHE A 30 -4.15 11.48 -6.28
C PHE A 30 -5.38 12.37 -6.44
N GLU A 31 -6.22 12.11 -7.46
CA GLU A 31 -7.47 12.83 -7.72
C GLU A 31 -8.64 12.33 -6.82
N MET A 32 -8.50 11.19 -6.13
CA MET A 32 -9.49 10.65 -5.19
C MET A 32 -9.75 11.57 -3.99
N ASP A 33 -11.01 11.60 -3.55
CA ASP A 33 -11.41 12.29 -2.31
C ASP A 33 -10.74 11.65 -1.09
N ARG A 34 -10.53 12.45 -0.02
CA ARG A 34 -9.80 11.99 1.19
C ARG A 34 -10.40 10.72 1.79
N LYS A 35 -11.72 10.58 1.75
CA LYS A 35 -12.42 9.37 2.25
C LYS A 35 -12.09 8.14 1.41
N GLU A 36 -12.07 8.29 0.10
CA GLU A 36 -11.82 7.21 -0.85
C GLU A 36 -10.35 6.78 -0.79
N LYS A 37 -9.43 7.76 -0.75
CA LYS A 37 -8.00 7.50 -0.52
C LYS A 37 -7.78 6.73 0.78
N ALA A 38 -8.41 7.14 1.88
CA ALA A 38 -8.31 6.43 3.16
C ALA A 38 -8.85 4.99 3.09
N PHE A 39 -9.95 4.76 2.37
CA PHE A 39 -10.52 3.44 2.15
C PHE A 39 -9.57 2.53 1.35
N VAL A 40 -8.94 3.04 0.30
CA VAL A 40 -7.95 2.31 -0.51
C VAL A 40 -6.74 1.96 0.35
N ILE A 41 -6.19 2.91 1.11
CA ILE A 41 -5.06 2.68 2.02
C ILE A 41 -5.40 1.60 3.06
N ALA A 42 -6.58 1.68 3.69
CA ALA A 42 -7.04 0.68 4.65
C ALA A 42 -7.17 -0.72 4.02
N SER A 43 -7.72 -0.79 2.81
CA SER A 43 -7.86 -2.03 2.04
C SER A 43 -6.50 -2.65 1.70
N ILE A 44 -5.52 -1.83 1.32
CA ILE A 44 -4.13 -2.27 1.09
C ILE A 44 -3.55 -2.84 2.39
N GLY A 45 -3.71 -2.14 3.52
CA GLY A 45 -3.22 -2.60 4.82
C GLY A 45 -3.78 -3.97 5.23
N ILE A 46 -5.08 -4.21 5.01
CA ILE A 46 -5.71 -5.51 5.27
C ILE A 46 -5.11 -6.61 4.38
N ARG A 47 -4.89 -6.30 3.10
CA ARG A 47 -4.34 -7.25 2.14
C ARG A 47 -2.89 -7.61 2.44
N VAL A 48 -2.05 -6.63 2.75
CA VAL A 48 -0.64 -6.84 3.17
C VAL A 48 -0.57 -7.71 4.42
N LYS A 49 -1.42 -7.46 5.43
CA LYS A 49 -1.48 -8.31 6.64
C LYS A 49 -1.89 -9.75 6.32
N LYS A 50 -2.81 -9.95 5.36
CA LYS A 50 -3.22 -11.28 4.91
C LYS A 50 -2.08 -11.98 4.16
N GLU A 51 -1.42 -11.30 3.23
CA GLU A 51 -0.28 -11.84 2.48
C GLU A 51 0.89 -12.20 3.41
N ASP A 52 1.24 -11.36 4.39
CA ASP A 52 2.27 -11.67 5.39
C ASP A 52 1.91 -12.93 6.21
N ARG A 53 0.64 -13.06 6.63
CA ARG A 53 0.16 -14.25 7.34
C ARG A 53 0.27 -15.51 6.47
N GLU A 54 -0.08 -15.43 5.20
CA GLU A 54 0.02 -16.55 4.26
C GLU A 54 1.49 -16.90 3.97
N ALA A 55 2.35 -15.90 3.73
CA ALA A 55 3.78 -16.09 3.53
C ALA A 55 4.44 -16.76 4.73
N ARG A 56 4.10 -16.35 5.97
CA ARG A 56 4.58 -17.00 7.20
C ARG A 56 4.10 -18.45 7.32
N ARG A 57 2.85 -18.74 6.95
CA ARG A 57 2.32 -20.12 6.93
C ARG A 57 3.04 -21.00 5.92
N VAL A 58 3.31 -20.49 4.72
CA VAL A 58 4.05 -21.21 3.68
C VAL A 58 5.51 -21.45 4.11
N ASN A 59 6.17 -20.45 4.69
CA ASN A 59 7.54 -20.59 5.19
C ASN A 59 7.62 -21.61 6.34
N ARG A 60 6.63 -21.62 7.25
CA ARG A 60 6.57 -22.61 8.35
C ARG A 60 6.31 -24.04 7.90
N LYS A 61 5.66 -24.25 6.75
CA LYS A 61 5.48 -25.58 6.13
C LYS A 61 6.71 -26.07 5.36
N ARG A 62 7.68 -25.19 5.09
CA ARG A 62 8.91 -25.50 4.35
C ARG A 62 10.11 -25.82 5.25
N ARG A 63 10.00 -25.62 6.58
CA ARG A 63 10.94 -26.14 7.59
C ARG A 63 10.39 -27.44 8.16
#